data_AF-A0A220INY7-F1
#
_entry.id   AF-A0A220INY7-F1
#
_cell.length_a   1.000
_cell.length_b   1.000
_cell.length_c   1.000
_cell.angle_alpha   90.00
_cell.angle_beta   90.00
_cell.angle_gamma   90.00
#
_symmetry.space_group_name_H-M   'P 1'
#
loop_
_entity.id
_entity.type
_entity.pdbx_description
1 polymer ?
#
loop_
_entity_poly.entity_id
_entity_poly.type
_entity_poly.pdbx_seq_one_letter_code
_entity_poly.pdbx_strand_id
1 'polypeptide(L)' 'RGVKVKIAGRLGGKEIARAESIKKGRLPLQTIRAKIDYCCYPIRTIYGVLGVKIWIFVDEE' A
#
# COMPACT_ATOMS: atom_id res chain seq x y z
N ARG A 1 9.96 -11.52 -6.44
CA ARG A 1 8.86 -11.46 -5.43
C ARG A 1 9.06 -10.31 -4.43
N GLY A 2 7.98 -9.58 -4.09
CA GLY A 2 8.02 -8.56 -3.06
C GLY A 2 6.66 -7.95 -2.78
N VAL A 3 6.54 -7.20 -1.69
CA VAL A 3 5.29 -6.54 -1.27
C VAL A 3 5.58 -5.12 -0.83
N LYS A 4 4.68 -4.20 -1.18
CA LYS A 4 4.64 -2.84 -0.65
C LYS A 4 3.24 -2.59 -0.13
N VAL A 5 3.15 -2.09 1.09
CA VAL A 5 1.90 -1.65 1.70
C VAL A 5 2.05 -0.18 2.04
N LYS A 6 1.10 0.64 1.61
CA LYS A 6 1.02 2.06 1.96
C LYS A 6 -0.34 2.32 2.59
N ILE A 7 -0.34 2.93 3.76
CA ILE A 7 -1.54 3.35 4.48
C ILE A 7 -1.48 4.86 4.60
N ALA A 8 -2.56 5.54 4.25
CA ALA A 8 -2.68 6.98 4.35
C ALA A 8 -3.97 7.35 5.09
N GLY A 9 -3.88 8.32 5.99
CA GLY A 9 -5.03 8.84 6.73
C GLY A 9 -4.66 9.26 8.14
N ARG A 10 -5.68 9.39 8.99
CA ARG A 10 -5.50 9.72 10.41
C ARG A 10 -5.11 8.48 11.22
N LEU A 11 -3.83 8.10 11.11
CA LEU A 11 -3.27 6.94 11.79
C LEU A 11 -3.35 7.12 13.31
N GLY A 12 -4.00 6.16 13.99
CA GLY A 12 -4.15 6.16 15.44
C GLY A 12 -5.01 7.31 15.99
N GLY A 13 -5.90 7.91 15.19
CA GLY A 13 -6.79 9.00 15.63
C GLY A 13 -6.11 10.37 15.78
N LYS A 14 -4.84 10.49 15.37
CA LYS A 14 -4.13 11.78 15.38
C LYS A 14 -4.84 12.80 14.48
N GLU A 15 -4.79 14.06 14.89
CA GLU A 15 -5.42 15.17 14.16
C GLU A 15 -4.80 15.36 12.76
N ILE A 16 -3.47 15.22 12.68
CA ILE A 16 -2.72 15.35 11.43
C ILE A 16 -2.66 14.00 10.71
N ALA A 17 -3.15 13.96 9.47
CA ALA A 17 -3.07 12.79 8.60
C ALA A 17 -1.61 12.49 8.21
N ARG A 18 -1.26 11.20 8.16
CA ARG A 18 0.07 10.71 7.79
C ARG A 18 -0.03 9.59 6.77
N ALA A 19 1.04 9.39 6.03
CA ALA A 19 1.19 8.27 5.13
C ALA A 19 2.40 7.44 5.55
N GLU A 20 2.17 6.19 5.90
CA GLU A 20 3.22 5.22 6.19
C GLU A 20 3.28 4.20 5.08
N SER A 21 4.50 3.81 4.70
CA SER A 21 4.70 2.75 3.73
C SER A 21 5.80 1.82 4.16
N ILE A 22 5.53 0.53 4.05
CA ILE A 22 6.49 -0.53 4.32
C ILE A 22 6.68 -1.29 3.02
N LYS A 23 7.94 -1.56 2.67
CA LYS A 23 8.32 -2.35 1.50
C LYS A 23 9.21 -3.48 1.95
N LYS A 24 8.91 -4.70 1.49
CA LYS A 24 9.73 -5.89 1.71
C LYS A 24 9.98 -6.58 0.37
N GLY A 25 11.24 -6.84 0.06
CA GLY A 25 11.65 -7.46 -1.22
C GLY A 25 11.74 -6.48 -2.39
N ARG A 26 11.84 -7.04 -3.61
CA ARG A 26 11.92 -6.26 -4.86
C ARG A 26 10.53 -5.91 -5.38
N LEU A 27 10.38 -4.68 -5.86
CA LEU A 27 9.12 -4.21 -6.41
C LEU A 27 9.43 -3.19 -7.53
N PRO A 28 9.62 -3.68 -8.77
CA PRO A 28 10.01 -2.84 -9.90
C PRO A 28 8.79 -2.15 -10.51
N LEU A 29 8.41 -0.98 -9.99
CA LEU A 29 7.22 -0.22 -10.42
C LEU A 29 7.30 0.36 -11.84
N GLN A 30 8.50 0.50 -12.40
CA GLN A 30 8.71 1.02 -13.75
C GLN A 30 8.76 -0.10 -14.82
N THR A 31 8.93 -1.36 -14.40
CA THR A 31 9.08 -2.48 -15.33
C THR A 31 7.70 -2.99 -15.74
N ILE A 32 7.28 -2.70 -16.98
CA ILE A 32 5.96 -3.09 -17.51
C ILE A 32 5.79 -4.61 -17.56
N ARG A 33 6.87 -5.37 -17.79
CA ARG A 33 6.85 -6.84 -17.81
C ARG A 33 6.66 -7.47 -16.42
N ALA A 34 6.80 -6.71 -15.35
CA ALA A 34 6.64 -7.25 -14.00
C ALA A 34 5.15 -7.44 -13.68
N LYS A 35 4.76 -8.66 -13.31
CA LYS A 35 3.40 -8.96 -12.85
C LYS A 35 3.19 -8.41 -11.44
N ILE A 36 2.51 -7.26 -11.34
CA ILE A 36 2.26 -6.58 -10.08
C ILE A 36 0.74 -6.49 -9.87
N ASP A 37 0.26 -7.19 -8.84
CA ASP A 37 -1.11 -7.04 -8.38
C ASP A 37 -1.22 -5.79 -7.51
N TYR A 38 -2.10 -4.88 -7.91
CA TYR A 38 -2.39 -3.66 -7.19
C TYR A 38 -3.81 -3.68 -6.67
N CYS A 39 -3.98 -3.36 -5.39
CA CYS A 39 -5.30 -3.18 -4.78
C CYS A 39 -5.32 -1.89 -3.95
N CYS A 40 -6.43 -1.15 -4.03
CA CYS A 40 -6.72 -0.05 -3.14
C CYS A 40 -8.05 -0.26 -2.46
N TYR A 41 -8.08 -0.03 -1.15
CA TYR A 41 -9.30 -0.17 -0.37
C TYR A 41 -9.44 0.96 0.66
N PRO A 42 -10.58 1.67 0.70
CA PRO A 42 -10.88 2.63 1.75
C PRO A 42 -11.47 1.92 2.98
N ILE A 43 -10.91 2.20 4.15
CA ILE A 43 -11.38 1.70 5.44
C ILE A 43 -12.05 2.85 6.18
N ARG A 44 -13.31 2.67 6.55
CA ARG A 44 -14.04 3.63 7.40
C ARG A 44 -13.70 3.39 8.86
N THR A 45 -13.28 4.44 9.55
CA THR A 45 -13.03 4.44 10.99
C THR A 45 -13.81 5.57 11.64
N ILE A 46 -13.91 5.53 12.97
CA ILE A 46 -14.54 6.59 13.77
C ILE A 46 -13.92 7.98 13.55
N TYR A 47 -12.63 8.05 13.22
CA TYR A 47 -11.91 9.31 13.02
C TYR A 47 -11.83 9.76 11.55
N GLY A 48 -12.50 9.05 10.64
CA GLY A 48 -12.50 9.33 9.20
C GLY A 48 -12.15 8.10 8.35
N VAL A 49 -11.72 8.34 7.12
CA VAL A 49 -11.40 7.28 6.15
C VAL A 49 -9.89 7.10 6.05
N LEU A 50 -9.42 5.85 6.14
CA LEU A 50 -8.05 5.44 5.86
C LEU A 50 -7.98 4.79 4.49
N GLY A 51 -7.00 5.18 3.67
CA GLY A 51 -6.71 4.55 2.39
C GLY A 51 -5.59 3.54 2.53
N VAL A 52 -5.86 2.28 2.19
CA VAL A 52 -4.83 1.24 2.10
C VAL A 52 -4.55 0.94 0.63
N LYS A 53 -3.27 0.94 0.26
CA LYS A 53 -2.78 0.61 -1.07
C LYS A 53 -1.74 -0.51 -0.93
N ILE A 54 -1.96 -1.61 -1.65
CA ILE A 54 -1.11 -2.80 -1.60
C ILE A 54 -0.60 -3.06 -3.02
N TRP A 55 0.70 -3.34 -3.12
CA TRP A 55 1.33 -3.87 -4.32
C TRP A 55 1.95 -5.22 -3.98
N ILE A 56 1.62 -6.25 -4.74
CA ILE A 56 2.20 -7.57 -4.63
C ILE A 56 2.90 -7.86 -5.94
N PHE A 57 4.22 -8.00 -5.89
CA PHE A 57 5.00 -8.46 -7.02
C PHE A 57 5.13 -9.98 -6.94
N VAL A 58 4.41 -10.66 -7.81
CA VAL A 58 4.50 -12.10 -8.00
C VAL A 58 5.52 -12.34 -9.11
N ASP A 59 6.52 -13.16 -8.81
CA ASP A 59 7.47 -13.66 -9.81
C ASP A 59 6.83 -14.93 -10.34
N GLU A 60 6.34 -14.88 -11.57
CA GLU A 60 6.23 -16.08 -12.40
C GLU A 60 7.66 -16.41 -12.83
N GLU A 61 8.04 -17.69 -12.68
CA GLU A 61 9.29 -18.21 -13.25
C GLU A 61 9.46 -17.82 -14.72
#